data_AF-A0A093VIF1-F1
#
_entry.id   AF-A0A093VIF1-F1
#
_cell.length_a   1.000
_cell.length_b   1.000
_cell.length_c   1.000
_cell.angle_alpha   90.00
_cell.angle_beta   90.00
_cell.angle_gamma   90.00
#
_symmetry.space_group_name_H-M   'P 1'
#
loop_
_entity.id
_entity.type
_entity.pdbx_description
1 polymer ?
#
loop_
_entity_poly.entity_id
_entity_poly.type
_entity_poly.pdbx_seq_one_letter_code
_entity_poly.pdbx_strand_id
1 'polypeptide(L)'
;MLICWVDFNPFEQKPSAELTSLSISSTNLFRISSLLRTMATYGSSPPSLYVGVDAVRLAKGLTAPMSPLAYINNIGAAQALESLSVYQNLQDPDARYNAMVNNLVIDGQGNSLGGLFAQDTVWRGAEFYNFTFANGTSQQYTVQAQIRNPAQPFNFTDGNELYTFICTSTQSSTTTSKRSTVVARVDTSSSTPSAPALYPVPVMKEAYNTIVGYYPDDAGLEDVAVLGVPTFETSGSNLPDDVLYNFAITAEWFVQNATQKDGKKKIIIDMQNNGGGVVVSGYALLSVFFPNETIYSGTRFRAHEAMDFIGTIFNYGNNSDNSTVSRYGLAVNALVQPDQTSTFQNWDEVYGPYTEAGIPVSALMAEFNFADEANPVSNPINIDGEGGELNARTPPFAPENIIILTDGRCSSTCTVFVDHMVSKGVKTVAVGGRPRAGVMQAIGGVKGSEVLGLTDVESMATTAASLLADSISSGSPILGDKNQARFSEVNPIPLTKFPMPISGSINYLNTYTAYDDTTPTQFTYEAANCHIFYTAETLYKPSTTWALAANSTWGSAQCVGGIQANTDLGEYDENNETTTSTSSGLSTALGLLLALGSGLS
;
A
#
# COMPACT_ATOMS: atom_id res chain seq x y z
N MET A 1 -1.20 14.96 9.68
CA MET A 1 -2.41 15.22 8.87
C MET A 1 -3.63 15.25 9.79
N LEU A 2 -4.02 16.43 10.26
CA LEU A 2 -5.21 16.57 11.12
C LEU A 2 -6.45 16.53 10.22
N ILE A 3 -7.35 15.58 10.45
CA ILE A 3 -8.67 15.60 9.82
C ILE A 3 -9.67 15.81 10.96
N CYS A 4 -10.17 17.04 11.10
CA CYS A 4 -11.34 17.31 11.92
C CYS A 4 -12.55 16.78 11.12
N TRP A 5 -12.94 15.50 11.31
CA TRP A 5 -14.16 14.96 10.68
C TRP A 5 -15.38 15.60 11.34
N VAL A 6 -16.33 16.03 10.51
CA VAL A 6 -17.75 16.03 10.86
C VAL A 6 -18.32 14.87 10.03
N ASP A 7 -18.76 13.80 10.69
CA ASP A 7 -19.43 12.70 9.99
C ASP A 7 -20.66 13.26 9.27
N PHE A 8 -20.65 13.20 7.95
CA PHE A 8 -21.87 13.33 7.15
C PHE A 8 -22.41 11.91 6.94
N ASN A 9 -23.37 11.51 7.76
CA ASN A 9 -24.21 10.36 7.49
C ASN A 9 -25.20 10.74 6.36
N PRO A 10 -25.09 10.19 5.13
CA PRO A 10 -25.97 10.56 4.03
C PRO A 10 -27.44 10.15 4.25
N PHE A 11 -27.75 9.44 5.33
CA PHE A 11 -29.10 8.98 5.68
C PHE A 11 -29.74 9.67 6.89
N GLU A 12 -29.06 10.59 7.58
CA GLU A 12 -29.64 11.36 8.70
C GLU A 12 -29.77 12.84 8.36
N GLN A 13 -31.01 13.35 8.33
CA GLN A 13 -31.33 14.77 8.09
C GLN A 13 -31.09 15.69 9.30
N LYS A 14 -30.33 15.25 10.33
CA LYS A 14 -29.99 16.09 11.48
C LYS A 14 -28.56 15.84 11.96
N PRO A 15 -27.70 16.87 12.07
CA PRO A 15 -26.42 16.74 12.72
C PRO A 15 -26.63 16.63 14.24
N SER A 16 -26.40 15.44 14.81
CA SER A 16 -26.08 15.30 16.23
C SER A 16 -24.56 15.39 16.38
N ALA A 17 -24.09 16.26 17.27
CA ALA A 17 -22.67 16.38 17.60
C ALA A 17 -22.24 15.23 18.55
N GLU A 18 -22.22 14.01 18.03
CA GLU A 18 -21.48 12.90 18.65
C GLU A 18 -20.19 12.71 17.86
N LEU A 19 -19.04 12.90 18.52
CA LEU A 19 -17.72 12.61 17.96
C LEU A 19 -17.52 11.08 17.95
N THR A 20 -17.94 10.43 16.87
CA THR A 20 -17.85 8.97 16.64
C THR A 20 -16.43 8.52 16.27
N SER A 21 -15.62 9.38 15.65
CA SER A 21 -14.21 9.09 15.35
C SER A 21 -13.36 10.38 15.35
N LEU A 22 -12.14 10.30 15.91
CA LEU A 22 -11.21 11.43 15.95
C LEU A 22 -9.81 10.95 15.53
N SER A 23 -9.30 11.46 14.41
CA SER A 23 -7.92 11.20 13.97
C SER A 23 -7.06 12.43 14.22
N ILE A 24 -6.24 12.38 15.28
CA ILE A 24 -5.29 13.45 15.61
C ILE A 24 -3.87 13.02 15.22
N SER A 25 -3.67 12.70 13.94
CA SER A 25 -2.46 11.99 13.49
C SER A 25 -1.12 12.74 13.71
N SER A 26 -1.16 14.07 13.89
CA SER A 26 0.06 14.87 14.12
C SER A 26 0.47 14.97 15.59
N THR A 27 -0.44 14.83 16.54
CA THR A 27 -0.15 15.09 17.97
C THR A 27 -0.35 13.89 18.87
N ASN A 28 -1.26 12.96 18.57
CA ASN A 28 -1.57 11.85 19.46
C ASN A 28 -1.42 10.47 18.81
N LEU A 29 -1.18 9.49 19.67
CA LEU A 29 -1.10 8.08 19.38
C LEU A 29 -1.91 7.35 20.43
N PHE A 30 -2.92 6.59 20.01
CA PHE A 30 -3.71 5.74 20.90
C PHE A 30 -3.02 4.41 21.06
N ARG A 31 -2.77 4.03 22.31
CA ARG A 31 -2.09 2.79 22.67
C ARG A 31 -2.96 1.92 23.55
N ILE A 32 -2.83 0.62 23.32
CA ILE A 32 -3.33 -0.43 24.20
C ILE A 32 -2.10 -1.22 24.64
N SER A 33 -2.02 -1.60 25.91
CA SER A 33 -0.88 -2.35 26.46
C SER A 33 -0.77 -3.81 25.99
N SER A 34 -1.54 -4.21 24.99
CA SER A 34 -1.58 -5.58 24.46
C SER A 34 -1.53 -5.59 22.94
N LEU A 35 -0.48 -6.23 22.41
CA LEU A 35 -0.38 -6.59 20.99
C LEU A 35 -1.28 -7.79 20.72
N LEU A 36 -1.83 -7.89 19.52
CA LEU A 36 -2.58 -9.05 19.05
C LEU A 36 -1.81 -9.77 17.95
N ARG A 37 -1.87 -11.10 17.93
CA ARG A 37 -1.26 -11.94 16.90
C ARG A 37 -2.22 -13.05 16.49
N THR A 38 -2.23 -13.40 15.21
CA THR A 38 -2.96 -14.56 14.71
C THR A 38 -2.00 -15.66 14.35
N MET A 39 -2.26 -16.86 14.84
CA MET A 39 -1.45 -18.03 14.52
C MET A 39 -2.33 -19.24 14.29
N ALA A 40 -2.00 -20.00 13.26
CA ALA A 40 -2.55 -21.31 13.03
C ALA A 40 -1.83 -22.35 13.91
N THR A 41 -2.60 -23.24 14.52
CA THR A 41 -2.05 -24.36 15.32
C THR A 41 -1.41 -25.40 14.39
N TYR A 42 -2.02 -25.60 13.22
CA TYR A 42 -1.48 -26.32 12.08
C TYR A 42 -1.61 -25.41 10.85
N GLY A 43 -0.62 -25.38 9.96
CA GLY A 43 -0.55 -24.40 8.85
C GLY A 43 -1.80 -24.31 7.94
N SER A 44 -2.66 -25.33 7.95
CA SER A 44 -3.92 -25.39 7.19
C SER A 44 -5.19 -25.04 7.98
N SER A 45 -5.13 -24.95 9.32
CA SER A 45 -6.28 -24.61 10.17
C SER A 45 -6.49 -23.10 10.25
N PRO A 46 -7.74 -22.60 10.30
CA PRO A 46 -8.00 -21.19 10.55
C PRO A 46 -7.28 -20.71 11.82
N PRO A 47 -6.55 -19.58 11.76
CA PRO A 47 -5.75 -19.13 12.87
C PRO A 47 -6.61 -18.62 14.02
N SER A 48 -6.12 -18.79 15.24
CA SER A 48 -6.70 -18.18 16.42
C SER A 48 -5.96 -16.89 16.79
N LEU A 49 -6.66 -15.97 17.44
CA LEU A 49 -6.13 -14.70 17.91
C LEU A 49 -5.60 -14.84 19.33
N TYR A 50 -4.41 -14.31 19.59
CA TYR A 50 -3.73 -14.37 20.88
C TYR A 50 -3.22 -12.99 21.29
N VAL A 51 -3.15 -12.75 22.60
CA VAL A 51 -2.37 -11.62 23.13
C VAL A 51 -0.88 -11.89 22.91
N GLY A 52 -0.12 -10.84 22.61
CA GLY A 52 1.25 -10.96 22.12
C GLY A 52 2.17 -11.74 23.06
N VAL A 53 2.07 -11.52 24.37
CA VAL A 53 2.88 -12.23 25.38
C VAL A 53 2.66 -13.74 25.33
N ASP A 54 1.42 -14.18 25.14
CA ASP A 54 1.08 -15.59 25.08
C ASP A 54 1.53 -16.21 23.75
N ALA A 55 1.45 -15.45 22.66
CA ALA A 55 2.00 -15.85 21.38
C ALA A 55 3.53 -16.04 21.42
N VAL A 56 4.27 -15.15 22.11
CA VAL A 56 5.72 -15.30 22.33
C VAL A 56 6.02 -16.61 23.06
N ARG A 57 5.24 -16.91 24.09
CA ARG A 57 5.45 -18.09 24.94
C ARG A 57 5.12 -19.39 24.19
N LEU A 58 4.06 -19.39 23.39
CA LEU A 58 3.72 -20.50 22.49
C LEU A 58 4.83 -20.75 21.47
N ALA A 59 5.36 -19.69 20.85
CA ALA A 59 6.46 -19.80 19.89
C ALA A 59 7.74 -20.38 20.51
N LYS A 60 7.95 -20.20 21.82
CA LYS A 60 9.08 -20.78 22.57
C LYS A 60 8.83 -22.21 23.08
N GLY A 61 7.72 -22.85 22.69
CA GLY A 61 7.39 -24.22 23.08
C GLY A 61 7.05 -24.38 24.57
N LEU A 62 6.66 -23.29 25.25
CA LEU A 62 6.28 -23.36 26.66
C LEU A 62 4.91 -24.07 26.78
N THR A 63 4.85 -25.07 27.65
CA THR A 63 3.75 -26.05 27.76
C THR A 63 2.51 -25.57 28.52
N ALA A 64 2.48 -24.32 28.98
CA ALA A 64 1.27 -23.76 29.59
C ALA A 64 0.21 -23.56 28.49
N PRO A 65 -1.02 -24.09 28.63
CA PRO A 65 -2.07 -23.92 27.63
C PRO A 65 -2.48 -22.45 27.57
N MET A 66 -2.00 -21.75 26.54
CA MET A 66 -2.41 -20.38 26.28
C MET A 66 -3.79 -20.36 25.66
N SER A 67 -4.67 -19.54 26.21
CA SER A 67 -6.04 -19.46 25.76
C SER A 67 -6.17 -18.43 24.65
N PRO A 68 -6.75 -18.78 23.48
CA PRO A 68 -7.02 -17.79 22.45
C PRO A 68 -8.06 -16.78 22.94
N LEU A 69 -7.99 -15.58 22.37
CA LEU A 69 -8.95 -14.52 22.59
C LEU A 69 -10.25 -14.85 21.86
N ALA A 70 -11.33 -15.07 22.61
CA ALA A 70 -12.62 -15.45 22.08
C ALA A 70 -13.49 -14.23 21.75
N TYR A 71 -13.48 -13.21 22.63
CA TYR A 71 -14.29 -12.01 22.47
C TYR A 71 -13.53 -10.72 22.81
N ILE A 72 -13.88 -9.65 22.09
CA ILE A 72 -13.54 -8.27 22.40
C ILE A 72 -14.86 -7.53 22.56
N ASN A 73 -15.13 -6.95 23.74
CA ASN A 73 -16.38 -6.25 24.05
C ASN A 73 -17.65 -7.10 23.74
N ASN A 74 -17.61 -8.40 24.08
CA ASN A 74 -18.66 -9.39 23.80
C ASN A 74 -18.93 -9.69 22.31
N ILE A 75 -18.11 -9.15 21.40
CA ILE A 75 -18.13 -9.49 19.97
C ILE A 75 -17.02 -10.50 19.70
N GLY A 76 -17.27 -11.50 18.84
CA GLY A 76 -16.25 -12.49 18.48
C GLY A 76 -14.95 -11.81 18.06
N ALA A 77 -13.80 -12.21 18.62
CA ALA A 77 -12.59 -11.39 18.59
C ALA A 77 -12.09 -11.08 17.16
N ALA A 78 -12.20 -12.05 16.25
CA ALA A 78 -11.88 -11.85 14.83
C ALA A 78 -12.82 -10.84 14.15
N GLN A 79 -14.12 -10.95 14.40
CA GLN A 79 -15.13 -10.05 13.86
C GLN A 79 -14.96 -8.62 14.42
N ALA A 80 -14.67 -8.50 15.72
CA ALA A 80 -14.37 -7.22 16.33
C ALA A 80 -13.14 -6.59 15.65
N LEU A 81 -12.07 -7.35 15.45
CA LEU A 81 -10.86 -6.85 14.80
C LEU A 81 -11.10 -6.43 13.34
N GLU A 82 -11.87 -7.21 12.58
CA GLU A 82 -12.28 -6.87 11.21
C GLU A 82 -13.08 -5.56 11.19
N SER A 83 -14.06 -5.40 12.09
CA SER A 83 -14.84 -4.15 12.20
C SER A 83 -13.99 -2.93 12.54
N LEU A 84 -12.96 -3.09 13.37
CA LEU A 84 -12.03 -2.01 13.74
C LEU A 84 -10.97 -1.73 12.66
N SER A 85 -10.81 -2.64 11.70
CA SER A 85 -9.84 -2.52 10.60
C SER A 85 -10.34 -1.60 9.47
N VAL A 86 -11.63 -1.26 9.43
CA VAL A 86 -12.22 -0.43 8.36
C VAL A 86 -11.61 0.97 8.26
N TYR A 87 -11.00 1.46 9.34
CA TYR A 87 -10.30 2.74 9.41
C TYR A 87 -8.89 2.72 8.81
N GLN A 88 -8.41 1.55 8.35
CA GLN A 88 -7.07 1.40 7.79
C GLN A 88 -7.05 1.73 6.30
N ASN A 89 -5.97 2.36 5.85
CA ASN A 89 -5.79 2.83 4.47
C ASN A 89 -5.29 1.72 3.53
N LEU A 90 -6.01 0.59 3.51
CA LEU A 90 -5.82 -0.55 2.61
C LEU A 90 -7.19 -0.97 2.09
N GLN A 91 -7.27 -1.35 0.83
CA GLN A 91 -8.52 -1.65 0.13
C GLN A 91 -9.00 -3.07 0.48
N ASP A 92 -8.08 -4.02 0.52
CA ASP A 92 -8.39 -5.41 0.80
C ASP A 92 -8.68 -5.64 2.30
N PRO A 93 -9.79 -6.30 2.67
CA PRO A 93 -10.11 -6.58 4.06
C PRO A 93 -9.10 -7.51 4.76
N ASP A 94 -8.48 -8.46 4.06
CA ASP A 94 -7.49 -9.36 4.63
C ASP A 94 -6.16 -8.62 4.90
N ALA A 95 -5.77 -7.70 4.02
CA ALA A 95 -4.65 -6.78 4.23
C ALA A 95 -4.90 -5.82 5.42
N ARG A 96 -6.10 -5.24 5.52
CA ARG A 96 -6.52 -4.43 6.70
C ARG A 96 -6.48 -5.24 7.99
N TYR A 97 -6.94 -6.49 7.96
CA TYR A 97 -6.88 -7.39 9.10
C TYR A 97 -5.42 -7.66 9.50
N ASN A 98 -4.56 -7.96 8.53
CA ASN A 98 -3.12 -8.11 8.76
C ASN A 98 -2.53 -6.85 9.40
N ALA A 99 -2.92 -5.64 8.97
CA ALA A 99 -2.50 -4.36 9.54
C ALA A 99 -2.81 -4.23 11.04
N MET A 100 -3.91 -4.82 11.50
CA MET A 100 -4.33 -4.74 12.89
C MET A 100 -3.48 -5.60 13.84
N VAL A 101 -2.87 -6.69 13.35
CA VAL A 101 -2.09 -7.64 14.15
C VAL A 101 -0.58 -7.51 13.96
N ASN A 102 0.17 -8.01 14.93
CA ASN A 102 1.63 -7.99 14.97
C ASN A 102 2.24 -9.36 14.65
N ASN A 103 1.92 -9.90 13.46
CA ASN A 103 2.48 -11.18 13.02
C ASN A 103 3.90 -11.04 12.46
N LEU A 104 4.15 -9.96 11.71
CA LEU A 104 5.49 -9.51 11.36
C LEU A 104 5.98 -8.58 12.48
N VAL A 105 6.96 -9.03 13.27
CA VAL A 105 7.43 -8.29 14.46
C VAL A 105 8.42 -7.21 14.10
N ILE A 106 9.36 -7.57 13.24
CA ILE A 106 10.37 -6.69 12.66
C ILE A 106 10.19 -6.81 11.15
N ASP A 107 10.05 -5.69 10.45
CA ASP A 107 10.00 -5.69 8.99
C ASP A 107 11.40 -5.86 8.37
N GLY A 108 11.46 -6.05 7.06
CA GLY A 108 12.74 -6.24 6.36
C GLY A 108 13.64 -4.98 6.36
N GLN A 109 13.16 -3.82 6.81
CA GLN A 109 14.00 -2.63 7.05
C GLN A 109 14.63 -2.64 8.45
N GLY A 110 14.13 -3.49 9.36
CA GLY A 110 14.58 -3.57 10.76
C GLY A 110 13.68 -2.83 11.74
N ASN A 111 12.53 -2.31 11.29
CA ASN A 111 11.61 -1.58 12.15
C ASN A 111 10.71 -2.52 12.95
N SER A 112 10.53 -2.23 14.24
CA SER A 112 9.52 -2.93 15.04
C SER A 112 8.10 -2.48 14.66
N LEU A 113 7.24 -3.44 14.35
CA LEU A 113 5.83 -3.21 14.08
C LEU A 113 5.01 -3.48 15.35
N GLY A 114 3.98 -2.67 15.60
CA GLY A 114 3.09 -2.82 16.76
C GLY A 114 1.74 -3.46 16.46
N GLY A 115 1.31 -3.52 15.20
CA GLY A 115 -0.08 -3.83 14.85
C GLY A 115 -1.04 -2.70 15.27
N LEU A 116 -1.91 -2.31 14.35
CA LEU A 116 -2.71 -1.08 14.47
C LEU A 116 -3.86 -1.19 15.47
N PHE A 117 -4.18 -2.39 15.95
CA PHE A 117 -5.05 -2.53 17.11
C PHE A 117 -4.42 -1.93 18.37
N ALA A 118 -3.14 -2.21 18.60
CA ALA A 118 -2.45 -1.83 19.82
C ALA A 118 -1.88 -0.42 19.75
N GLN A 119 -1.59 0.09 18.55
CA GLN A 119 -0.97 1.40 18.35
C GLN A 119 -1.49 2.04 17.06
N ASP A 120 -2.30 3.09 17.17
CA ASP A 120 -2.87 3.80 16.00
C ASP A 120 -2.98 5.32 16.25
N THR A 121 -3.10 6.09 15.17
CA THR A 121 -3.49 7.50 15.20
C THR A 121 -5.01 7.70 15.23
N VAL A 122 -5.79 6.67 14.91
CA VAL A 122 -7.25 6.71 14.90
C VAL A 122 -7.83 6.33 16.26
N TRP A 123 -8.63 7.24 16.83
CA TRP A 123 -9.51 6.90 17.95
C TRP A 123 -10.72 6.12 17.45
N ARG A 124 -10.96 4.94 18.02
CA ARG A 124 -12.05 4.03 17.61
C ARG A 124 -13.25 4.07 18.58
N GLY A 125 -13.40 5.15 19.34
CA GLY A 125 -14.59 5.36 20.17
C GLY A 125 -14.66 4.59 21.49
N ALA A 126 -13.59 3.88 21.91
CA ALA A 126 -13.61 3.02 23.09
C ALA A 126 -12.51 3.34 24.09
N GLU A 127 -12.88 3.73 25.32
CA GLU A 127 -11.95 4.01 26.43
C GLU A 127 -11.21 2.76 26.93
N PHE A 128 -11.81 1.60 26.76
CA PHE A 128 -11.23 0.31 27.11
C PHE A 128 -11.78 -0.79 26.21
N TYR A 129 -11.03 -1.89 26.13
CA TYR A 129 -11.48 -3.14 25.52
C TYR A 129 -11.50 -4.25 26.57
N ASN A 130 -12.64 -4.93 26.69
CA ASN A 130 -12.78 -6.11 27.52
C ASN A 130 -12.47 -7.36 26.69
N PHE A 131 -11.40 -8.06 27.04
CA PHE A 131 -10.99 -9.29 26.40
C PHE A 131 -11.54 -10.46 27.21
N THR A 132 -12.20 -11.41 26.52
CA THR A 132 -12.63 -12.68 27.11
C THR A 132 -11.94 -13.82 26.38
N PHE A 133 -11.22 -14.64 27.12
CA PHE A 133 -10.44 -15.76 26.60
C PHE A 133 -11.29 -17.03 26.54
N ALA A 134 -10.91 -17.99 25.69
CA ALA A 134 -11.65 -19.24 25.50
C ALA A 134 -11.72 -20.12 26.76
N ASN A 135 -10.82 -19.91 27.74
CA ASN A 135 -10.85 -20.58 29.04
C ASN A 135 -11.80 -19.90 30.06
N GLY A 136 -12.53 -18.86 29.64
CA GLY A 136 -13.48 -18.11 30.47
C GLY A 136 -12.87 -16.98 31.30
N THR A 137 -11.55 -16.78 31.30
CA THR A 137 -10.96 -15.62 31.97
C THR A 137 -11.21 -14.34 31.17
N SER A 138 -11.13 -13.19 31.83
CA SER A 138 -11.27 -11.90 31.16
C SER A 138 -10.26 -10.89 31.70
N GLN A 139 -9.85 -9.96 30.83
CA GLN A 139 -8.95 -8.86 31.18
C GLN A 139 -9.39 -7.59 30.45
N GLN A 140 -9.37 -6.46 31.15
CA GLN A 140 -9.64 -5.17 30.57
C GLN A 140 -8.33 -4.48 30.19
N TYR A 141 -8.30 -3.86 29.01
CA TYR A 141 -7.19 -3.04 28.55
C TYR A 141 -7.67 -1.62 28.27
N THR A 142 -7.14 -0.66 29.01
CA THR A 142 -7.41 0.77 28.81
C THR A 142 -6.72 1.27 27.55
N VAL A 143 -7.40 2.12 26.79
CA VAL A 143 -6.79 2.84 25.68
C VAL A 143 -6.21 4.15 26.21
N GLN A 144 -4.93 4.37 25.96
CA GLN A 144 -4.18 5.54 26.40
C GLN A 144 -3.86 6.43 25.22
N ALA A 145 -4.17 7.73 25.33
CA ALA A 145 -3.68 8.72 24.39
C ALA A 145 -2.26 9.15 24.80
N GLN A 146 -1.30 9.03 23.89
CA GLN A 146 0.08 9.46 24.06
C GLN A 146 0.38 10.60 23.10
N ILE A 147 0.98 11.69 23.61
CA ILE A 147 1.46 12.79 22.77
C ILE A 147 2.71 12.33 21.99
N ARG A 148 2.65 12.41 20.66
CA ARG A 148 3.68 11.92 19.73
C ARG A 148 5.01 12.67 19.85
N ASN A 149 4.95 13.97 20.16
CA ASN A 149 6.14 14.79 20.39
C ASN A 149 6.11 15.35 21.82
N PRO A 150 6.69 14.66 22.81
CA PRO A 150 6.65 15.11 24.21
C PRO A 150 7.40 16.43 24.43
N ALA A 151 8.20 16.90 23.47
CA ALA A 151 8.82 18.22 23.51
C ALA A 151 7.86 19.37 23.17
N GLN A 152 6.67 19.07 22.62
CA GLN A 152 5.61 20.05 22.43
C GLN A 152 4.76 20.11 23.71
N PRO A 153 4.66 21.26 24.39
CA PRO A 153 3.83 21.39 25.57
C PRO A 153 2.35 21.17 25.21
N PHE A 154 1.71 20.17 25.84
CA PHE A 154 0.28 19.93 25.74
C PHE A 154 -0.43 20.65 26.89
N ASN A 155 -0.57 21.96 26.75
CA ASN A 155 -1.09 22.85 27.79
C ASN A 155 -2.55 23.24 27.53
N PHE A 156 -3.39 22.27 27.16
CA PHE A 156 -4.82 22.51 26.92
C PHE A 156 -5.61 22.14 28.17
N THR A 157 -6.45 23.05 28.62
CA THR A 157 -7.27 22.90 29.83
C THR A 157 -8.60 22.21 29.55
N ASP A 158 -9.11 22.29 28.32
CA ASP A 158 -10.30 21.60 27.86
C ASP A 158 -10.25 21.27 26.35
N GLY A 159 -11.28 20.55 25.88
CA GLY A 159 -11.41 20.16 24.48
C GLY A 159 -11.65 21.32 23.52
N ASN A 160 -12.23 22.44 23.97
CA ASN A 160 -12.46 23.61 23.12
C ASN A 160 -11.15 24.36 22.88
N GLU A 161 -10.28 24.48 23.88
CA GLU A 161 -8.95 25.06 23.74
C GLU A 161 -8.10 24.21 22.79
N LEU A 162 -8.12 22.88 22.98
CA LEU A 162 -7.47 21.94 22.07
C LEU A 162 -8.02 22.06 20.64
N TYR A 163 -9.34 22.06 20.46
CA TYR A 163 -10.00 22.21 19.16
C TYR A 163 -9.66 23.54 18.50
N THR A 164 -9.69 24.65 19.24
CA THR A 164 -9.34 25.98 18.73
C THR A 164 -7.89 26.00 18.30
N PHE A 165 -6.97 25.52 19.14
CA PHE A 165 -5.56 25.46 18.80
C PHE A 165 -5.30 24.59 17.55
N ILE A 166 -5.97 23.45 17.44
CA ILE A 166 -5.74 22.50 16.35
C ILE A 166 -6.46 22.90 15.05
N CYS A 167 -7.75 23.22 15.10
CA CYS A 167 -8.60 23.41 13.91
C CYS A 167 -8.74 24.89 13.50
N THR A 168 -8.30 25.89 14.30
CA THR A 168 -8.36 27.32 13.93
C THR A 168 -7.00 28.02 13.80
N SER A 169 -5.94 27.46 14.40
CA SER A 169 -4.59 27.99 14.20
C SER A 169 -4.14 27.67 12.78
N THR A 170 -4.12 28.69 11.92
CA THR A 170 -3.35 28.67 10.67
C THR A 170 -1.85 28.71 10.98
N GLN A 171 -1.35 27.83 11.84
CA GLN A 171 0.07 27.58 11.90
C GLN A 171 0.42 26.99 10.53
N SER A 172 1.02 27.85 9.72
CA SER A 172 1.62 27.55 8.43
C SER A 172 2.57 26.37 8.60
N SER A 173 2.04 25.16 8.46
CA SER A 173 2.85 23.96 8.40
C SER A 173 3.36 23.87 6.97
N THR A 174 4.47 24.55 6.70
CA THR A 174 5.36 24.29 5.55
C THR A 174 6.03 22.91 5.63
N THR A 175 5.43 21.96 6.34
CA THR A 175 5.88 20.57 6.38
C THR A 175 4.99 19.78 5.44
N THR A 176 5.54 19.53 4.25
CA THR A 176 5.09 18.52 3.30
C THR A 176 4.83 17.21 4.05
N SER A 177 3.58 16.95 4.41
CA SER A 177 3.19 15.75 5.14
C SER A 177 3.15 14.59 4.16
N LYS A 178 4.33 14.05 3.82
CA LYS A 178 4.42 12.72 3.19
C LYS A 178 3.95 11.66 4.18
N ARG A 179 3.33 10.62 3.65
CA ARG A 179 2.71 9.48 4.35
C ARG A 179 3.65 8.94 5.43
N SER A 180 3.39 9.27 6.68
CA SER A 180 4.10 8.68 7.81
C SER A 180 3.43 7.32 8.07
N THR A 181 3.98 6.26 7.47
CA THR A 181 3.78 4.91 8.01
C THR A 181 4.16 4.95 9.48
N VAL A 182 3.36 4.32 10.34
CA VAL A 182 3.62 4.23 11.78
C VAL A 182 4.86 3.38 11.98
N VAL A 183 6.04 3.99 11.81
CA VAL A 183 7.31 3.46 12.23
C VAL A 183 7.63 4.16 13.55
N ALA A 184 7.79 3.37 14.61
CA ALA A 184 8.26 3.89 15.88
C ALA A 184 9.60 4.61 15.65
N ARG A 185 9.67 5.90 16.01
CA ARG A 185 10.90 6.70 15.99
C ARG A 185 12.03 5.95 16.67
N VAL A 186 13.10 5.66 15.93
CA VAL A 186 14.44 5.44 16.46
C VAL A 186 15.30 6.63 16.01
N ASP A 187 16.21 7.00 16.91
CA ASP A 187 17.01 8.22 16.96
C ASP A 187 17.58 8.72 15.62
N THR A 188 17.61 10.05 15.53
CA THR A 188 18.42 10.82 14.58
C THR A 188 19.90 10.63 14.90
N SER A 189 20.49 9.58 14.35
CA SER A 189 21.89 9.57 13.96
C SER A 189 21.99 9.17 12.50
N SER A 190 22.81 9.87 11.72
CA SER A 190 23.13 9.60 10.31
C SER A 190 23.91 8.28 10.12
N SER A 191 23.67 7.29 10.98
CA SER A 191 24.22 5.96 10.92
C SER A 191 23.29 5.08 10.09
N THR A 192 23.85 4.40 9.11
CA THR A 192 23.15 3.36 8.35
C THR A 192 22.60 2.29 9.33
N PRO A 193 21.36 1.81 9.12
CA PRO A 193 20.77 0.81 10.00
C PRO A 193 21.55 -0.51 9.96
N SER A 194 21.58 -1.21 11.09
CA SER A 194 22.06 -2.59 11.16
C SER A 194 21.18 -3.51 10.30
N ALA A 195 21.68 -4.71 10.01
CA ALA A 195 20.83 -5.75 9.42
C ALA A 195 19.58 -5.97 10.30
N PRO A 196 18.40 -6.22 9.70
CA PRO A 196 17.17 -6.48 10.45
C PRO A 196 17.36 -7.62 11.45
N ALA A 197 17.07 -7.37 12.73
CA ALA A 197 17.12 -8.42 13.74
C ALA A 197 16.08 -9.51 13.42
N LEU A 198 16.33 -10.74 13.86
CA LEU A 198 15.54 -11.97 13.60
C LEU A 198 15.65 -12.53 12.18
N TYR A 199 16.03 -11.73 11.19
CA TYR A 199 16.34 -12.23 9.84
C TYR A 199 17.69 -12.97 9.84
N PRO A 200 17.92 -13.90 8.89
CA PRO A 200 19.22 -14.50 8.69
C PRO A 200 20.31 -13.45 8.42
N VAL A 201 21.58 -13.85 8.56
CA VAL A 201 22.69 -12.98 8.20
C VAL A 201 22.61 -12.68 6.70
N PRO A 202 22.57 -11.39 6.30
CA PRO A 202 22.46 -11.06 4.89
C PRO A 202 23.78 -11.35 4.15
N VAL A 203 23.66 -11.80 2.91
CA VAL A 203 24.77 -11.91 1.95
C VAL A 203 25.17 -10.51 1.47
N MET A 204 24.17 -9.66 1.31
CA MET A 204 24.28 -8.26 0.89
C MET A 204 23.16 -7.44 1.52
N LYS A 205 23.36 -6.14 1.66
CA LYS A 205 22.30 -5.17 1.94
C LYS A 205 22.63 -3.84 1.28
N GLU A 206 21.63 -3.16 0.75
CA GLU A 206 21.72 -1.72 0.53
C GLU A 206 21.86 -1.03 1.90
N ALA A 207 22.56 0.11 1.95
CA ALA A 207 22.95 0.78 3.18
C ALA A 207 21.78 1.07 4.13
N TYR A 208 20.62 1.42 3.58
CA TYR A 208 19.38 1.76 4.30
C TYR A 208 18.36 0.60 4.36
N ASN A 209 18.79 -0.63 4.05
CA ASN A 209 17.95 -1.82 4.02
C ASN A 209 16.72 -1.67 3.09
N THR A 210 16.82 -0.85 2.02
CA THR A 210 15.77 -0.78 0.99
C THR A 210 15.68 -2.08 0.18
N ILE A 211 16.80 -2.81 0.09
CA ILE A 211 16.86 -4.17 -0.44
C ILE A 211 17.91 -5.00 0.30
N VAL A 212 17.58 -6.26 0.60
CA VAL A 212 18.44 -7.16 1.40
C VAL A 212 18.42 -8.58 0.82
N GLY A 213 19.58 -9.19 0.63
CA GLY A 213 19.73 -10.52 0.03
C GLY A 213 20.19 -11.56 1.04
N TYR A 214 19.56 -12.74 1.04
CA TYR A 214 19.81 -13.81 2.00
C TYR A 214 19.95 -15.18 1.30
N TYR A 215 20.80 -16.04 1.88
CA TYR A 215 20.81 -17.47 1.63
C TYR A 215 20.44 -18.18 2.94
N PRO A 216 19.16 -18.51 3.14
CA PRO A 216 18.72 -19.18 4.35
C PRO A 216 19.22 -20.64 4.40
N ASP A 217 19.52 -21.11 5.61
CA ASP A 217 19.98 -22.49 5.88
C ASP A 217 18.84 -23.42 6.32
N ASP A 218 17.60 -22.93 6.28
CA ASP A 218 16.41 -23.71 6.65
C ASP A 218 16.13 -24.83 5.63
N ALA A 219 15.64 -25.97 6.15
CA ALA A 219 15.33 -27.12 5.33
C ALA A 219 14.30 -26.79 4.23
N GLY A 220 14.58 -27.21 3.00
CA GLY A 220 13.75 -26.92 1.83
C GLY A 220 14.05 -25.58 1.16
N LEU A 221 15.04 -24.81 1.63
CA LEU A 221 15.53 -23.57 1.01
C LEU A 221 16.96 -23.68 0.48
N GLU A 222 17.54 -24.88 0.42
CA GLU A 222 18.95 -25.08 0.06
C GLU A 222 19.28 -24.53 -1.33
N ASP A 223 18.37 -24.70 -2.29
CA ASP A 223 18.47 -24.20 -3.66
C ASP A 223 17.75 -22.86 -3.90
N VAL A 224 17.35 -22.18 -2.82
CA VAL A 224 16.54 -20.96 -2.85
C VAL A 224 17.37 -19.75 -2.37
N ALA A 225 17.33 -18.67 -3.14
CA ALA A 225 17.76 -17.35 -2.71
C ALA A 225 16.56 -16.56 -2.18
N VAL A 226 16.77 -15.60 -1.28
CA VAL A 226 15.71 -14.69 -0.83
C VAL A 226 16.16 -13.24 -1.00
N LEU A 227 15.34 -12.46 -1.70
CA LEU A 227 15.49 -11.02 -1.87
C LEU A 227 14.38 -10.31 -1.09
N GLY A 228 14.72 -9.75 0.07
CA GLY A 228 13.82 -8.88 0.82
C GLY A 228 13.78 -7.50 0.18
N VAL A 229 12.58 -7.04 -0.16
CA VAL A 229 12.30 -5.71 -0.69
C VAL A 229 11.28 -5.07 0.25
N PRO A 230 11.72 -4.47 1.37
CA PRO A 230 10.79 -3.99 2.38
C PRO A 230 10.15 -2.66 1.99
N THR A 231 10.78 -1.90 1.09
CA THR A 231 10.27 -0.62 0.60
C THR A 231 10.88 -0.24 -0.74
N PHE A 232 10.21 0.63 -1.50
CA PHE A 232 10.78 1.35 -2.64
C PHE A 232 11.08 2.82 -2.33
N GLU A 233 11.04 3.22 -1.06
CA GLU A 233 11.41 4.56 -0.59
C GLU A 233 12.92 4.77 -0.73
N THR A 234 13.36 5.03 -1.97
CA THR A 234 14.77 5.21 -2.35
C THR A 234 15.16 6.67 -2.57
N SER A 235 14.27 7.60 -2.21
CA SER A 235 14.53 9.04 -2.23
C SER A 235 13.83 9.73 -1.06
N GLY A 236 14.29 10.93 -0.70
CA GLY A 236 13.67 11.74 0.34
C GLY A 236 14.69 12.49 1.19
N SER A 237 14.23 13.43 2.01
CA SER A 237 15.11 14.34 2.77
C SER A 237 16.07 13.67 3.75
N ASN A 238 15.82 12.41 4.10
CA ASN A 238 16.63 11.63 5.05
C ASN A 238 17.51 10.59 4.36
N LEU A 239 17.51 10.56 3.02
CA LEU A 239 18.24 9.60 2.20
C LEU A 239 19.19 10.36 1.26
N PRO A 240 20.41 9.85 1.02
CA PRO A 240 21.26 10.33 -0.05
C PRO A 240 20.61 10.14 -1.43
N ASP A 241 21.00 10.98 -2.40
CA ASP A 241 20.46 10.96 -3.77
C ASP A 241 20.83 9.66 -4.55
N ASP A 242 21.85 8.93 -4.11
CA ASP A 242 22.34 7.71 -4.76
C ASP A 242 21.65 6.42 -4.27
N VAL A 243 20.68 6.50 -3.35
CA VAL A 243 20.00 5.31 -2.81
C VAL A 243 19.24 4.54 -3.88
N LEU A 244 18.58 5.24 -4.82
CA LEU A 244 17.86 4.62 -5.93
C LEU A 244 18.82 3.83 -6.84
N TYR A 245 19.95 4.43 -7.18
CA TYR A 245 21.00 3.76 -7.93
C TYR A 245 21.54 2.53 -7.19
N ASN A 246 21.93 2.70 -5.92
CA ASN A 246 22.47 1.63 -5.09
C ASN A 246 21.47 0.48 -4.90
N PHE A 247 20.18 0.77 -4.78
CA PHE A 247 19.11 -0.23 -4.73
C PHE A 247 19.14 -1.13 -5.98
N ALA A 248 19.17 -0.54 -7.17
CA ALA A 248 19.08 -1.28 -8.42
C ALA A 248 20.34 -2.13 -8.70
N ILE A 249 21.54 -1.55 -8.56
CA ILE A 249 22.80 -2.29 -8.79
C ILE A 249 23.00 -3.40 -7.76
N THR A 250 22.58 -3.18 -6.51
CA THR A 250 22.69 -4.18 -5.45
C THR A 250 21.75 -5.35 -5.73
N ALA A 251 20.54 -5.06 -6.24
CA ALA A 251 19.58 -6.07 -6.69
C ALA A 251 20.17 -6.94 -7.81
N GLU A 252 20.67 -6.33 -8.88
CA GLU A 252 21.24 -7.07 -10.01
C GLU A 252 22.45 -7.91 -9.59
N TRP A 253 23.36 -7.32 -8.81
CA TRP A 253 24.52 -8.03 -8.29
C TRP A 253 24.13 -9.30 -7.54
N PHE A 254 23.14 -9.22 -6.65
CA PHE A 254 22.70 -10.37 -5.86
C PHE A 254 22.00 -11.42 -6.73
N VAL A 255 21.05 -11.00 -7.55
CA VAL A 255 20.25 -11.90 -8.38
C VAL A 255 21.14 -12.65 -9.39
N GLN A 256 22.10 -11.96 -10.03
CA GLN A 256 23.03 -12.58 -10.96
C GLN A 256 24.02 -13.51 -10.23
N ASN A 257 24.55 -13.13 -9.07
CA ASN A 257 25.46 -14.01 -8.32
C ASN A 257 24.76 -15.25 -7.76
N ALA A 258 23.51 -15.12 -7.31
CA ALA A 258 22.71 -16.23 -6.82
C ALA A 258 22.66 -17.37 -7.84
N THR A 259 22.46 -17.05 -9.13
CA THR A 259 22.40 -18.06 -10.19
C THR A 259 23.79 -18.45 -10.70
N GLN A 260 24.61 -17.47 -11.08
CA GLN A 260 25.86 -17.70 -11.81
C GLN A 260 27.01 -18.21 -10.93
N LYS A 261 27.06 -17.77 -9.66
CA LYS A 261 28.16 -18.10 -8.73
C LYS A 261 27.75 -19.09 -7.66
N ASP A 262 26.56 -18.90 -7.08
CA ASP A 262 26.14 -19.61 -5.89
C ASP A 262 25.19 -20.79 -6.19
N GLY A 263 24.82 -20.98 -7.47
CA GLY A 263 24.08 -22.16 -7.94
C GLY A 263 22.63 -22.26 -7.44
N LYS A 264 22.04 -21.15 -7.01
CA LYS A 264 20.63 -21.07 -6.61
C LYS A 264 19.74 -21.25 -7.83
N LYS A 265 18.68 -22.03 -7.66
CA LYS A 265 17.76 -22.44 -8.73
C LYS A 265 16.44 -21.69 -8.69
N LYS A 266 16.08 -21.17 -7.51
CA LYS A 266 14.82 -20.48 -7.28
C LYS A 266 15.05 -19.26 -6.40
N ILE A 267 14.10 -18.32 -6.43
CA ILE A 267 14.17 -17.11 -5.63
C ILE A 267 12.81 -16.72 -5.05
N ILE A 268 12.82 -16.30 -3.79
CA ILE A 268 11.69 -15.68 -3.11
C ILE A 268 11.95 -14.18 -3.06
N ILE A 269 10.98 -13.39 -3.50
CA ILE A 269 10.97 -11.94 -3.32
C ILE A 269 10.01 -11.64 -2.18
N ASP A 270 10.57 -11.29 -1.02
CA ASP A 270 9.79 -10.99 0.19
C ASP A 270 9.44 -9.51 0.23
N MET A 271 8.14 -9.22 0.13
CA MET A 271 7.57 -7.87 0.10
C MET A 271 6.52 -7.68 1.22
N GLN A 272 6.60 -8.47 2.29
CA GLN A 272 5.73 -8.28 3.46
C GLN A 272 5.89 -6.85 4.00
N ASN A 273 4.77 -6.18 4.29
CA ASN A 273 4.72 -4.78 4.75
C ASN A 273 5.34 -3.73 3.80
N ASN A 274 5.48 -4.03 2.50
CA ASN A 274 5.99 -3.06 1.52
C ASN A 274 4.91 -2.05 1.10
N GLY A 275 5.08 -0.78 1.48
CA GLY A 275 4.14 0.30 1.18
C GLY A 275 4.34 1.01 -0.18
N GLY A 276 5.35 0.61 -0.95
CA GLY A 276 5.77 1.26 -2.19
C GLY A 276 6.89 2.27 -1.99
N GLY A 277 6.91 3.33 -2.80
CA GLY A 277 7.90 4.42 -2.73
C GLY A 277 8.07 5.11 -4.08
N VAL A 278 9.29 5.15 -4.60
CA VAL A 278 9.61 5.76 -5.89
C VAL A 278 9.33 4.76 -7.02
N VAL A 279 8.43 5.10 -7.95
CA VAL A 279 7.98 4.17 -9.00
C VAL A 279 9.10 3.64 -9.89
N VAL A 280 10.08 4.49 -10.23
CA VAL A 280 11.29 4.11 -10.97
C VAL A 280 12.01 2.91 -10.34
N SER A 281 12.08 2.82 -9.01
CA SER A 281 12.71 1.69 -8.32
C SER A 281 11.97 0.38 -8.57
N GLY A 282 10.65 0.41 -8.74
CA GLY A 282 9.84 -0.76 -9.11
C GLY A 282 10.18 -1.27 -10.51
N TYR A 283 10.25 -0.37 -11.49
CA TYR A 283 10.64 -0.72 -12.86
C TYR A 283 12.11 -1.13 -12.97
N ALA A 284 13.00 -0.50 -12.19
CA ALA A 284 14.40 -0.90 -12.10
C ALA A 284 14.53 -2.35 -11.59
N LEU A 285 13.81 -2.70 -10.51
CA LEU A 285 13.81 -4.07 -10.00
C LEU A 285 13.17 -5.06 -11.00
N LEU A 286 12.09 -4.68 -11.69
CA LEU A 286 11.50 -5.50 -12.76
C LEU A 286 12.54 -5.83 -13.83
N SER A 287 13.33 -4.83 -14.24
CA SER A 287 14.36 -4.98 -15.26
C SER A 287 15.51 -5.91 -14.86
N VAL A 288 15.76 -6.11 -13.56
CA VAL A 288 16.72 -7.11 -13.06
C VAL A 288 16.25 -8.55 -13.36
N PHE A 289 14.94 -8.79 -13.31
CA PHE A 289 14.37 -10.12 -13.54
C PHE A 289 13.99 -10.36 -15.00
N PHE A 290 13.56 -9.33 -15.71
CA PHE A 290 13.10 -9.43 -17.11
C PHE A 290 13.71 -8.32 -17.97
N PRO A 291 15.05 -8.31 -18.15
CA PRO A 291 15.75 -7.22 -18.86
C PRO A 291 15.44 -7.16 -20.35
N ASN A 292 14.99 -8.27 -20.96
CA ASN A 292 14.77 -8.39 -22.40
C ASN A 292 13.32 -8.06 -22.83
N GLU A 293 12.52 -7.50 -21.94
CA GLU A 293 11.09 -7.25 -22.15
C GLU A 293 10.79 -5.76 -22.22
N THR A 294 9.82 -5.38 -23.06
CA THR A 294 9.26 -4.03 -23.06
C THR A 294 8.35 -3.86 -21.83
N ILE A 295 8.48 -2.73 -21.14
CA ILE A 295 7.69 -2.40 -19.96
C ILE A 295 6.48 -1.57 -20.40
N TYR A 296 5.29 -1.94 -19.93
CA TYR A 296 4.03 -1.23 -20.21
C TYR A 296 3.61 -0.42 -18.99
N SER A 297 3.36 0.88 -19.15
CA SER A 297 3.05 1.80 -18.05
C SER A 297 1.80 2.63 -18.29
N GLY A 298 0.73 1.98 -18.76
CA GLY A 298 -0.54 2.65 -19.08
C GLY A 298 -1.17 3.33 -17.87
N THR A 299 -1.49 4.61 -17.99
CA THR A 299 -2.06 5.44 -16.93
C THR A 299 -3.11 6.43 -17.44
N ARG A 300 -3.98 6.87 -16.54
CA ARG A 300 -4.91 7.99 -16.76
C ARG A 300 -5.12 8.78 -15.48
N PHE A 301 -5.43 10.07 -15.63
CA PHE A 301 -6.00 10.87 -14.54
C PHE A 301 -7.50 11.06 -14.75
N ARG A 302 -8.23 11.26 -13.65
CA ARG A 302 -9.64 11.68 -13.69
C ARG A 302 -9.75 13.09 -14.24
N ALA A 303 -10.53 13.28 -15.30
CA ALA A 303 -10.73 14.59 -15.89
C ALA A 303 -11.61 15.48 -14.99
N HIS A 304 -11.22 16.73 -14.86
CA HIS A 304 -11.96 17.78 -14.16
C HIS A 304 -11.83 19.08 -14.96
N GLU A 305 -12.84 19.94 -14.93
CA GLU A 305 -12.85 21.18 -15.73
C GLU A 305 -11.70 22.14 -15.35
N ALA A 306 -11.36 22.21 -14.07
CA ALA A 306 -10.18 22.97 -13.63
C ALA A 306 -8.88 22.43 -14.26
N MET A 307 -8.76 21.11 -14.40
CA MET A 307 -7.58 20.49 -15.02
C MET A 307 -7.51 20.82 -16.51
N ASP A 308 -8.66 20.88 -17.18
CA ASP A 308 -8.74 21.25 -18.60
C ASP A 308 -8.21 22.68 -18.84
N PHE A 309 -8.69 23.63 -18.03
CA PHE A 309 -8.20 25.01 -18.10
C PHE A 309 -6.70 25.10 -17.79
N ILE A 310 -6.23 24.39 -16.76
CA ILE A 310 -4.81 24.35 -16.39
C ILE A 310 -3.98 23.83 -17.57
N GLY A 311 -4.35 22.69 -18.15
CA GLY A 311 -3.62 22.11 -19.28
C GLY A 311 -3.69 22.98 -20.54
N THR A 312 -4.83 23.61 -20.82
CA THR A 312 -4.97 24.59 -21.90
C THR A 312 -4.01 25.77 -21.70
N ILE A 313 -3.91 26.31 -20.48
CA ILE A 313 -3.01 27.43 -20.16
C ILE A 313 -1.54 27.01 -20.28
N PHE A 314 -1.21 25.82 -19.76
CA PHE A 314 0.14 25.28 -19.77
C PHE A 314 0.67 25.00 -21.19
N ASN A 315 -0.23 24.59 -22.09
CA ASN A 315 0.08 24.25 -23.48
C ASN A 315 -0.26 25.37 -24.47
N TYR A 316 -0.52 26.60 -24.00
CA TYR A 316 -0.80 27.72 -24.90
C TYR A 316 0.48 28.19 -25.62
N GLY A 317 0.40 28.27 -26.96
CA GLY A 317 1.54 28.68 -27.79
C GLY A 317 2.64 27.64 -27.88
N ASN A 318 3.86 28.05 -28.28
CA ASN A 318 5.02 27.16 -28.32
C ASN A 318 5.79 27.22 -27.00
N ASN A 319 5.29 26.51 -25.98
CA ASN A 319 5.79 26.57 -24.60
C ASN A 319 6.66 25.35 -24.22
N SER A 320 7.23 24.66 -25.22
CA SER A 320 7.90 23.34 -25.07
C SER A 320 9.04 23.30 -24.05
N ASP A 321 9.63 24.45 -23.71
CA ASP A 321 10.82 24.55 -22.85
C ASP A 321 10.54 25.26 -21.51
N ASN A 322 9.28 25.44 -21.12
CA ASN A 322 8.94 26.11 -19.87
C ASN A 322 9.04 25.16 -18.68
N SER A 323 10.22 25.14 -18.06
CA SER A 323 10.51 24.35 -16.86
C SER A 323 9.54 24.56 -15.70
N THR A 324 8.86 25.71 -15.63
CA THR A 324 7.83 25.98 -14.61
C THR A 324 6.58 25.13 -14.83
N VAL A 325 6.25 24.83 -16.09
CA VAL A 325 5.10 24.01 -16.49
C VAL A 325 5.47 22.53 -16.55
N SER A 326 6.63 22.19 -17.13
CA SER A 326 7.06 20.80 -17.33
C SER A 326 7.11 19.99 -16.03
N ARG A 327 7.44 20.63 -14.90
CA ARG A 327 7.47 19.97 -13.57
C ARG A 327 6.13 19.41 -13.09
N TYR A 328 5.00 19.82 -13.68
CA TYR A 328 3.67 19.34 -13.29
C TYR A 328 3.18 18.15 -14.12
N GLY A 329 3.94 17.72 -15.14
CA GLY A 329 3.58 16.55 -15.96
C GLY A 329 2.33 16.74 -16.82
N LEU A 330 1.99 17.98 -17.19
CA LEU A 330 0.84 18.32 -18.05
C LEU A 330 1.25 18.97 -19.38
N ALA A 331 2.55 19.13 -19.61
CA ALA A 331 3.06 19.63 -20.88
C ALA A 331 2.94 18.52 -21.92
N VAL A 332 2.21 18.78 -23.02
CA VAL A 332 1.91 17.80 -24.06
C VAL A 332 3.18 17.14 -24.58
N ASN A 333 4.25 17.91 -24.81
CA ASN A 333 5.53 17.41 -25.31
C ASN A 333 6.29 16.49 -24.35
N ALA A 334 5.93 16.46 -23.06
CA ALA A 334 6.49 15.55 -22.07
C ALA A 334 5.57 14.34 -21.80
N LEU A 335 4.37 14.33 -22.36
CA LEU A 335 3.46 13.20 -22.27
C LEU A 335 3.73 12.20 -23.40
N VAL A 336 3.60 10.93 -23.07
CA VAL A 336 4.00 9.82 -23.94
C VAL A 336 2.78 8.95 -24.21
N GLN A 337 2.59 8.55 -25.46
CA GLN A 337 1.52 7.61 -25.81
C GLN A 337 1.84 6.20 -25.29
N PRO A 338 0.85 5.30 -25.13
CA PRO A 338 1.08 3.97 -24.55
C PRO A 338 2.08 3.09 -25.30
N ASP A 339 2.31 3.35 -26.59
CA ASP A 339 3.30 2.65 -27.41
C ASP A 339 4.75 3.10 -27.14
N GLN A 340 4.93 4.18 -26.38
CA GLN A 340 6.21 4.82 -26.05
C GLN A 340 7.03 5.26 -27.27
N THR A 341 6.39 5.47 -28.42
CA THR A 341 7.08 5.91 -29.66
C THR A 341 6.81 7.36 -30.02
N SER A 342 5.76 7.95 -29.43
CA SER A 342 5.29 9.28 -29.82
C SER A 342 4.63 10.03 -28.66
N THR A 343 4.41 11.32 -28.87
CA THR A 343 3.67 12.23 -27.99
C THR A 343 2.31 12.58 -28.61
N PHE A 344 1.47 13.30 -27.88
CA PHE A 344 0.18 13.81 -28.36
C PHE A 344 0.36 15.08 -29.19
N GLN A 345 -0.57 15.36 -30.11
CA GLN A 345 -0.49 16.53 -30.99
C GLN A 345 -0.84 17.84 -30.25
N ASN A 346 -1.75 17.77 -29.30
CA ASN A 346 -2.24 18.92 -28.54
C ASN A 346 -2.95 18.46 -27.25
N TRP A 347 -3.31 19.43 -26.40
CA TRP A 347 -3.97 19.18 -25.13
C TRP A 347 -5.37 18.55 -25.29
N ASP A 348 -6.11 18.90 -26.33
CA ASP A 348 -7.45 18.33 -26.57
C ASP A 348 -7.38 16.81 -26.79
N GLU A 349 -6.33 16.32 -27.46
CA GLU A 349 -6.08 14.88 -27.62
C GLU A 349 -5.81 14.18 -26.28
N VAL A 350 -5.12 14.85 -25.35
CA VAL A 350 -4.84 14.36 -23.99
C VAL A 350 -6.08 14.40 -23.11
N TYR A 351 -6.84 15.50 -23.14
CA TYR A 351 -7.98 15.69 -22.24
C TYR A 351 -9.21 14.88 -22.68
N GLY A 352 -9.46 14.79 -23.99
CA GLY A 352 -10.49 13.95 -24.58
C GLY A 352 -11.58 14.70 -25.35
N PRO A 353 -12.76 14.08 -25.49
CA PRO A 353 -13.45 13.33 -24.45
C PRO A 353 -13.11 11.83 -24.38
N TYR A 354 -12.81 11.33 -23.18
CA TYR A 354 -12.77 9.91 -22.85
C TYR A 354 -13.55 9.64 -21.56
N THR A 355 -14.08 8.43 -21.42
CA THR A 355 -14.86 8.03 -20.24
C THR A 355 -14.60 6.59 -19.85
N GLU A 356 -14.57 6.33 -18.54
CA GLU A 356 -14.53 4.99 -17.95
C GLU A 356 -15.66 4.85 -16.93
N ALA A 357 -16.50 3.82 -17.09
CA ALA A 357 -17.70 3.65 -16.27
C ALA A 357 -18.57 4.92 -16.15
N GLY A 358 -18.61 5.74 -17.21
CA GLY A 358 -19.33 7.02 -17.25
C GLY A 358 -18.63 8.19 -16.55
N ILE A 359 -17.41 8.01 -16.06
CA ILE A 359 -16.58 9.05 -15.43
C ILE A 359 -15.60 9.60 -16.48
N PRO A 360 -15.54 10.93 -16.69
CA PRO A 360 -14.54 11.55 -17.57
C PRO A 360 -13.10 11.28 -17.12
N VAL A 361 -12.24 10.92 -18.06
CA VAL A 361 -10.81 10.64 -17.85
C VAL A 361 -9.97 11.22 -19.00
N SER A 362 -8.65 11.35 -18.80
CA SER A 362 -7.69 11.67 -19.86
C SER A 362 -7.59 10.56 -20.91
N ALA A 363 -6.83 10.80 -21.98
CA ALA A 363 -6.27 9.76 -22.86
C ALA A 363 -5.43 8.76 -22.05
N LEU A 364 -5.23 7.58 -22.62
CA LEU A 364 -4.32 6.58 -22.05
C LEU A 364 -2.91 7.05 -22.38
N MET A 365 -2.05 7.12 -21.37
CA MET A 365 -0.68 7.60 -21.51
C MET A 365 0.28 6.57 -20.93
N ALA A 366 1.49 6.50 -21.47
CA ALA A 366 2.58 5.85 -20.75
C ALA A 366 3.08 6.77 -19.64
N GLU A 367 3.43 6.19 -18.50
CA GLU A 367 4.01 6.93 -17.38
C GLU A 367 5.41 7.48 -17.69
N PHE A 368 6.18 6.71 -18.48
CA PHE A 368 7.56 7.00 -18.85
C PHE A 368 7.82 6.58 -20.29
N ASN A 369 8.75 7.26 -20.95
CA ASN A 369 9.45 6.71 -22.10
C ASN A 369 10.71 5.99 -21.62
N PHE A 370 10.61 4.68 -21.38
CA PHE A 370 11.71 3.94 -20.76
C PHE A 370 13.00 3.89 -21.60
N ALA A 371 12.90 4.01 -22.93
CA ALA A 371 14.05 4.00 -23.81
C ALA A 371 14.81 5.34 -23.79
N ASP A 372 14.09 6.46 -23.88
CA ASP A 372 14.72 7.79 -23.94
C ASP A 372 15.10 8.35 -22.56
N GLU A 373 14.43 7.88 -21.49
CA GLU A 373 14.67 8.38 -20.14
C GLU A 373 15.68 7.54 -19.35
N ALA A 374 16.17 6.43 -19.90
CA ALA A 374 17.11 5.54 -19.22
C ALA A 374 18.38 6.31 -18.79
N ASN A 375 18.69 6.25 -17.49
CA ASN A 375 19.85 6.94 -16.92
C ASN A 375 20.36 6.17 -15.70
N PRO A 376 21.65 5.82 -15.63
CA PRO A 376 22.15 4.97 -14.55
C PRO A 376 21.96 5.56 -13.15
N VAL A 377 21.82 6.87 -12.97
CA VAL A 377 21.70 7.50 -11.65
C VAL A 377 20.24 7.72 -11.26
N SER A 378 19.47 8.41 -12.10
CA SER A 378 18.10 8.82 -11.78
C SER A 378 17.03 7.89 -12.32
N ASN A 379 17.38 7.03 -13.30
CA ASN A 379 16.46 6.10 -13.94
C ASN A 379 17.16 4.79 -14.37
N PRO A 380 17.72 4.00 -13.41
CA PRO A 380 18.48 2.78 -13.67
C PRO A 380 17.53 1.64 -14.04
N ILE A 381 16.87 1.76 -15.18
CA ILE A 381 16.02 0.74 -15.77
C ILE A 381 16.78 0.13 -16.92
N ASN A 382 16.90 -1.20 -16.91
CA ASN A 382 17.66 -1.93 -17.91
C ASN A 382 16.74 -2.59 -18.95
N ILE A 383 16.73 -2.05 -20.16
CA ILE A 383 16.08 -2.70 -21.30
C ILE A 383 17.18 -3.17 -22.26
N ASP A 384 17.30 -4.49 -22.41
CA ASP A 384 18.24 -5.22 -23.27
C ASP A 384 19.73 -4.82 -23.11
N GLY A 385 20.13 -4.48 -21.88
CA GLY A 385 21.50 -4.11 -21.54
C GLY A 385 21.82 -2.62 -21.69
N GLU A 386 20.82 -1.78 -21.92
CA GLU A 386 20.97 -0.32 -22.07
C GLU A 386 20.78 0.45 -20.75
N GLY A 387 20.71 -0.24 -19.60
CA GLY A 387 20.55 0.36 -18.26
C GLY A 387 21.82 0.94 -17.64
N GLY A 388 22.88 1.17 -18.42
CA GLY A 388 24.18 1.65 -17.94
C GLY A 388 24.98 0.55 -17.22
N GLU A 389 25.14 0.67 -15.90
CA GLU A 389 25.80 -0.40 -15.11
C GLU A 389 24.93 -1.65 -15.00
N LEU A 390 23.61 -1.49 -15.08
CA LEU A 390 22.69 -2.60 -15.25
C LEU A 390 22.74 -3.08 -16.69
N ASN A 391 23.28 -4.27 -16.92
CA ASN A 391 23.57 -4.75 -18.27
C ASN A 391 23.17 -6.20 -18.53
N ALA A 392 22.42 -6.82 -17.62
CA ALA A 392 21.79 -8.12 -17.87
C ALA A 392 20.95 -8.07 -19.15
N ARG A 393 20.97 -9.17 -19.93
CA ARG A 393 20.18 -9.30 -21.17
C ARG A 393 19.24 -10.49 -21.17
N THR A 394 19.32 -11.33 -20.15
CA THR A 394 18.54 -12.56 -20.05
C THR A 394 17.97 -12.69 -18.65
N PRO A 395 16.72 -13.16 -18.49
CA PRO A 395 16.15 -13.45 -17.18
C PRO A 395 17.06 -14.39 -16.37
N PRO A 396 17.40 -14.06 -15.12
CA PRO A 396 18.27 -14.88 -14.28
C PRO A 396 17.55 -16.15 -13.79
N PHE A 397 16.23 -16.10 -13.64
CA PHE A 397 15.39 -17.23 -13.27
C PHE A 397 14.22 -17.34 -14.26
N ALA A 398 13.75 -18.57 -14.51
CA ALA A 398 12.47 -18.77 -15.19
C ALA A 398 11.31 -18.31 -14.28
N PRO A 399 10.21 -17.74 -14.82
CA PRO A 399 9.11 -17.21 -14.00
C PRO A 399 8.56 -18.18 -12.96
N GLU A 400 8.45 -19.48 -13.28
CA GLU A 400 7.96 -20.52 -12.38
C GLU A 400 8.88 -20.82 -11.18
N ASN A 401 10.14 -20.37 -11.25
CA ASN A 401 11.15 -20.46 -10.19
C ASN A 401 11.27 -19.17 -9.36
N ILE A 402 10.36 -18.22 -9.58
CA ILE A 402 10.24 -17.00 -8.79
C ILE A 402 8.91 -17.06 -8.03
N ILE A 403 8.95 -16.73 -6.73
CA ILE A 403 7.73 -16.43 -5.97
C ILE A 403 7.83 -15.05 -5.34
N ILE A 404 6.71 -14.34 -5.28
CA ILE A 404 6.58 -13.11 -4.51
C ILE A 404 5.76 -13.40 -3.26
N LEU A 405 6.35 -13.20 -2.09
CA LEU A 405 5.68 -13.33 -0.80
C LEU A 405 5.19 -11.96 -0.33
N THR A 406 3.90 -11.86 -0.01
CA THR A 406 3.27 -10.63 0.49
C THR A 406 2.40 -10.95 1.70
N ASP A 407 2.08 -9.94 2.51
CA ASP A 407 1.05 -9.99 3.55
C ASP A 407 -0.20 -9.18 3.15
N GLY A 408 -0.40 -8.98 1.85
CA GLY A 408 -1.47 -8.13 1.30
C GLY A 408 -1.21 -6.63 1.44
N ARG A 409 -0.16 -6.16 2.12
CA ARG A 409 0.07 -4.71 2.32
C ARG A 409 0.79 -4.02 1.16
N CYS A 410 1.17 -4.78 0.13
CA CYS A 410 1.77 -4.27 -1.10
C CYS A 410 0.93 -3.11 -1.67
N SER A 411 1.54 -1.92 -1.76
CA SER A 411 0.89 -0.65 -2.15
C SER A 411 1.79 0.19 -3.07
N SER A 412 1.20 1.12 -3.82
CA SER A 412 1.91 2.07 -4.70
C SER A 412 2.92 1.34 -5.62
N THR A 413 4.17 1.76 -5.69
CA THR A 413 5.25 1.11 -6.47
C THR A 413 5.33 -0.41 -6.32
N CYS A 414 5.00 -0.95 -5.14
CA CYS A 414 4.98 -2.41 -4.95
C CYS A 414 3.96 -3.06 -5.89
N THR A 415 2.79 -2.46 -6.09
CA THR A 415 1.77 -2.99 -6.99
C THR A 415 2.27 -2.98 -8.43
N VAL A 416 2.92 -1.89 -8.86
CA VAL A 416 3.54 -1.81 -10.19
C VAL A 416 4.51 -2.96 -10.41
N PHE A 417 5.43 -3.21 -9.47
CA PHE A 417 6.37 -4.33 -9.58
C PHE A 417 5.65 -5.68 -9.61
N VAL A 418 4.74 -5.94 -8.66
CA VAL A 418 4.06 -7.25 -8.55
C VAL A 418 3.16 -7.52 -9.76
N ASP A 419 2.39 -6.54 -10.24
CA ASP A 419 1.52 -6.66 -11.42
C ASP A 419 2.34 -7.08 -12.65
N HIS A 420 3.50 -6.43 -12.85
CA HIS A 420 4.39 -6.76 -13.95
C HIS A 420 4.98 -8.15 -13.82
N MET A 421 5.45 -8.54 -12.63
CA MET A 421 5.99 -9.88 -12.41
C MET A 421 4.92 -10.97 -12.64
N VAL A 422 3.70 -10.77 -12.14
CA VAL A 422 2.56 -11.67 -12.36
C VAL A 422 2.22 -11.78 -13.84
N SER A 423 2.27 -10.67 -14.60
CA SER A 423 2.05 -10.69 -16.05
C SER A 423 3.06 -11.58 -16.82
N LYS A 424 4.24 -11.84 -16.23
CA LYS A 424 5.27 -12.74 -16.77
C LYS A 424 5.15 -14.18 -16.26
N GLY A 425 4.11 -14.50 -15.48
CA GLY A 425 3.84 -15.83 -14.94
C GLY A 425 4.48 -16.11 -13.57
N VAL A 426 5.02 -15.10 -12.90
CA VAL A 426 5.55 -15.24 -11.53
C VAL A 426 4.40 -15.46 -10.56
N LYS A 427 4.57 -16.44 -9.66
CA LYS A 427 3.54 -16.79 -8.68
C LYS A 427 3.60 -15.91 -7.44
N THR A 428 2.45 -15.63 -6.84
CA THR A 428 2.33 -14.89 -5.58
C THR A 428 1.86 -15.80 -4.44
N VAL A 429 2.43 -15.57 -3.25
CA VAL A 429 2.00 -16.17 -1.98
C VAL A 429 1.57 -15.05 -1.05
N ALA A 430 0.34 -15.10 -0.55
CA ALA A 430 -0.17 -14.19 0.47
C ALA A 430 -0.20 -14.89 1.84
N VAL A 431 0.28 -14.21 2.88
CA VAL A 431 0.31 -14.75 4.25
C VAL A 431 -0.53 -13.92 5.23
N GLY A 432 -1.32 -14.61 6.05
CA GLY A 432 -2.12 -14.00 7.11
C GLY A 432 -3.59 -13.85 6.76
N GLY A 433 -4.12 -12.63 6.79
CA GLY A 433 -5.51 -12.34 6.48
C GLY A 433 -6.48 -12.66 7.63
N ARG A 434 -7.78 -12.52 7.35
CA ARG A 434 -8.85 -12.92 8.28
C ARG A 434 -8.79 -14.43 8.52
N PRO A 435 -9.24 -14.92 9.68
CA PRO A 435 -9.12 -16.33 10.05
C PRO A 435 -10.15 -17.22 9.32
N ARG A 436 -10.03 -17.32 8.00
CA ARG A 436 -10.91 -18.07 7.11
C ARG A 436 -10.12 -18.75 6.01
N ALA A 437 -10.49 -19.99 5.69
CA ALA A 437 -10.01 -20.63 4.47
C ALA A 437 -10.52 -19.88 3.23
N GLY A 438 -9.79 -19.95 2.12
CA GLY A 438 -10.13 -19.25 0.88
C GLY A 438 -9.02 -18.35 0.36
N VAL A 439 -9.32 -17.61 -0.69
CA VAL A 439 -8.36 -16.72 -1.35
C VAL A 439 -8.05 -15.48 -0.53
N MET A 440 -6.82 -14.99 -0.66
CA MET A 440 -6.36 -13.70 -0.18
C MET A 440 -5.62 -13.02 -1.33
N GLN A 441 -5.78 -11.71 -1.48
CA GLN A 441 -5.10 -10.95 -2.52
C GLN A 441 -3.66 -10.59 -2.09
N ALA A 442 -2.72 -10.71 -3.03
CA ALA A 442 -1.31 -10.34 -2.79
C ALA A 442 -1.13 -8.81 -2.68
N ILE A 443 -1.93 -8.07 -3.43
CA ILE A 443 -1.93 -6.61 -3.50
C ILE A 443 -3.20 -6.03 -2.89
N GLY A 444 -3.19 -5.80 -1.59
CA GLY A 444 -4.33 -5.24 -0.87
C GLY A 444 -4.29 -3.74 -0.66
N GLY A 445 -3.23 -3.08 -1.13
CA GLY A 445 -3.04 -1.64 -1.04
C GLY A 445 -3.58 -0.84 -2.22
N VAL A 446 -3.20 0.43 -2.24
CA VAL A 446 -3.52 1.35 -3.34
C VAL A 446 -2.74 0.92 -4.58
N LYS A 447 -3.42 0.68 -5.70
CA LYS A 447 -2.82 0.44 -7.02
C LYS A 447 -2.88 1.74 -7.81
N GLY A 448 -1.74 2.39 -7.97
CA GLY A 448 -1.61 3.68 -8.65
C GLY A 448 -0.14 4.00 -8.84
N SER A 449 0.15 4.84 -9.82
CA SER A 449 1.53 5.15 -10.21
C SER A 449 2.00 6.53 -9.78
N GLU A 450 1.09 7.46 -9.42
CA GLU A 450 1.52 8.79 -8.97
C GLU A 450 0.59 9.36 -7.90
N VAL A 451 1.20 10.00 -6.90
CA VAL A 451 0.50 10.66 -5.80
C VAL A 451 0.70 12.18 -5.91
N LEU A 452 -0.40 12.94 -5.91
CA LEU A 452 -0.32 14.39 -5.93
C LEU A 452 -0.71 14.97 -4.57
N GLY A 453 0.20 15.70 -3.93
CA GLY A 453 -0.09 16.41 -2.68
C GLY A 453 -1.05 17.57 -2.92
N LEU A 454 -1.88 17.91 -1.92
CA LEU A 454 -2.76 19.07 -2.03
C LEU A 454 -1.99 20.40 -2.25
N THR A 455 -0.76 20.48 -1.74
CA THR A 455 0.15 21.61 -2.00
C THR A 455 0.61 21.66 -3.45
N ASP A 456 0.78 20.50 -4.10
CA ASP A 456 1.15 20.42 -5.51
C ASP A 456 -0.02 20.82 -6.40
N VAL A 457 -1.24 20.41 -6.03
CA VAL A 457 -2.50 20.87 -6.65
C VAL A 457 -2.64 22.39 -6.55
N GLU A 458 -2.43 22.97 -5.36
CA GLU A 458 -2.49 24.43 -5.16
C GLU A 458 -1.41 25.16 -5.99
N SER A 459 -0.19 24.62 -6.01
CA SER A 459 0.93 25.18 -6.78
C SER A 459 0.64 25.18 -8.29
N MET A 460 0.09 24.08 -8.80
CA MET A 460 -0.32 23.94 -10.20
C MET A 460 -1.43 24.94 -10.56
N ALA A 461 -2.49 24.99 -9.75
CA ALA A 461 -3.62 25.91 -9.91
C ALA A 461 -3.19 27.39 -9.86
N THR A 462 -2.30 27.73 -8.93
CA THR A 462 -1.78 29.10 -8.78
C THR A 462 -0.90 29.49 -9.95
N THR A 463 -0.04 28.58 -10.42
CA THR A 463 0.82 28.83 -11.59
C THR A 463 -0.02 29.10 -12.83
N ALA A 464 -1.07 28.30 -13.08
CA ALA A 464 -1.97 28.53 -14.22
C ALA A 464 -2.70 29.88 -14.11
N ALA A 465 -3.17 30.24 -12.92
CA ALA A 465 -3.80 31.54 -12.68
C ALA A 465 -2.84 32.72 -12.93
N SER A 466 -1.57 32.61 -12.53
CA SER A 466 -0.55 33.62 -12.81
C SER A 466 -0.28 33.77 -14.31
N LEU A 467 -0.09 32.66 -15.04
CA LEU A 467 0.13 32.69 -16.48
C LEU A 467 -1.06 33.32 -17.23
N LEU A 468 -2.30 33.00 -16.81
CA LEU A 468 -3.49 33.63 -17.37
C LEU A 468 -3.51 35.14 -17.10
N ALA A 469 -3.22 35.58 -15.87
CA ALA A 469 -3.17 37.00 -15.52
C ALA A 469 -2.12 37.79 -16.31
N ASP A 470 -0.95 37.19 -16.54
CA ASP A 470 0.11 37.78 -17.36
C ASP A 470 -0.33 37.92 -18.83
N SER A 471 -1.03 36.92 -19.37
CA SER A 471 -1.57 36.98 -20.73
C SER A 471 -2.62 38.09 -20.91
N ILE A 472 -3.48 38.30 -19.90
CA ILE A 472 -4.45 39.39 -19.89
C ILE A 472 -3.73 40.74 -19.85
N SER A 473 -2.72 40.86 -18.99
CA SER A 473 -1.94 42.10 -18.82
C SER A 473 -1.15 42.47 -20.07
N SER A 474 -0.71 41.48 -20.86
CA SER A 474 -0.03 41.68 -22.14
C SER A 474 -0.98 41.98 -23.32
N GLY A 475 -2.30 41.96 -23.09
CA GLY A 475 -3.32 42.28 -24.10
C GLY A 475 -3.62 41.14 -25.08
N SER A 476 -3.16 39.91 -24.79
CA SER A 476 -3.46 38.70 -25.57
C SER A 476 -3.89 37.57 -24.63
N PRO A 477 -5.14 37.62 -24.11
CA PRO A 477 -5.61 36.65 -23.13
C PRO A 477 -5.61 35.22 -23.69
N ILE A 478 -5.06 34.28 -22.92
CA ILE A 478 -5.06 32.85 -23.28
C ILE A 478 -6.50 32.30 -23.36
N LEU A 479 -7.35 32.71 -22.41
CA LEU A 479 -8.76 32.32 -22.35
C LEU A 479 -9.65 33.54 -22.64
N GLY A 480 -10.76 33.34 -23.35
CA GLY A 480 -11.79 34.39 -23.49
C GLY A 480 -12.56 34.63 -22.19
N ASP A 481 -13.20 35.79 -22.05
CA ASP A 481 -13.82 36.28 -20.80
C ASP A 481 -14.74 35.25 -20.09
N LYS A 482 -15.57 34.54 -20.86
CA LYS A 482 -16.46 33.49 -20.33
C LYS A 482 -15.66 32.36 -19.66
N ASN A 483 -14.58 31.92 -20.30
CA ASN A 483 -13.73 30.85 -19.81
C ASN A 483 -12.85 31.32 -18.64
N GLN A 484 -12.45 32.60 -18.61
CA GLN A 484 -11.77 33.19 -17.45
C GLN A 484 -12.67 33.17 -16.19
N ALA A 485 -13.95 33.56 -16.35
CA ALA A 485 -14.92 33.53 -15.27
C ALA A 485 -15.16 32.09 -14.79
N ARG A 486 -15.31 31.14 -15.72
CA ARG A 486 -15.53 29.73 -15.39
C ARG A 486 -14.31 29.10 -14.73
N PHE A 487 -13.09 29.36 -15.23
CA PHE A 487 -11.86 28.92 -14.59
C PHE A 487 -11.78 29.43 -13.15
N SER A 488 -12.07 30.71 -12.91
CA SER A 488 -12.07 31.29 -11.55
C SER A 488 -13.08 30.62 -10.60
N GLU A 489 -14.18 30.06 -11.13
CA GLU A 489 -15.20 29.35 -10.36
C GLU A 489 -14.77 27.91 -10.00
N VAL A 490 -14.14 27.20 -10.93
CA VAL A 490 -13.79 25.78 -10.77
C VAL A 490 -12.37 25.55 -10.24
N ASN A 491 -11.48 26.55 -10.36
CA ASN A 491 -10.10 26.44 -9.90
C ASN A 491 -10.07 26.28 -8.37
N PRO A 492 -9.24 25.37 -7.82
CA PRO A 492 -9.15 25.18 -6.37
C PRO A 492 -8.85 26.49 -5.65
N ILE A 493 -9.56 26.74 -4.54
CA ILE A 493 -9.20 27.83 -3.64
C ILE A 493 -7.89 27.52 -2.92
N PRO A 494 -7.09 28.54 -2.54
CA PRO A 494 -5.89 28.32 -1.74
C PRO A 494 -6.18 27.53 -0.46
N LEU A 495 -5.27 26.65 -0.05
CA LEU A 495 -5.39 25.83 1.15
C LEU A 495 -5.58 26.69 2.41
N THR A 496 -4.98 27.88 2.41
CA THR A 496 -5.13 28.90 3.47
C THR A 496 -6.54 29.46 3.63
N LYS A 497 -7.41 29.29 2.63
CA LYS A 497 -8.81 29.75 2.65
C LYS A 497 -9.79 28.65 3.04
N PHE A 498 -9.34 27.42 3.23
CA PHE A 498 -10.21 26.38 3.76
C PHE A 498 -10.61 26.71 5.20
N PRO A 499 -11.84 26.35 5.61
CA PRO A 499 -12.35 26.65 6.96
C PRO A 499 -11.55 25.98 8.08
N MET A 500 -10.72 24.99 7.73
CA MET A 500 -9.79 24.31 8.63
C MET A 500 -8.50 24.00 7.88
N PRO A 501 -7.33 23.97 8.55
CA PRO A 501 -6.09 23.52 7.93
C PRO A 501 -6.23 22.09 7.40
N ILE A 502 -6.10 21.93 6.09
CA ILE A 502 -6.10 20.62 5.43
C ILE A 502 -4.71 20.30 4.88
N SER A 503 -4.34 19.04 5.01
CA SER A 503 -3.18 18.45 4.35
C SER A 503 -3.64 17.09 3.83
N GLY A 504 -3.04 16.62 2.76
CA GLY A 504 -3.42 15.36 2.15
C GLY A 504 -2.80 15.18 0.78
N SER A 505 -3.13 14.07 0.17
CA SER A 505 -2.77 13.75 -1.19
C SER A 505 -3.87 12.94 -1.84
N ILE A 506 -3.85 12.90 -3.17
CA ILE A 506 -4.72 12.08 -4.00
C ILE A 506 -3.86 11.08 -4.78
N ASN A 507 -4.38 9.87 -4.98
CA ASN A 507 -3.86 9.00 -6.02
C ASN A 507 -4.26 9.64 -7.37
N TYR A 508 -3.28 10.19 -8.08
CA TYR A 508 -3.50 11.03 -9.25
C TYR A 508 -3.60 10.22 -10.54
N LEU A 509 -2.72 9.22 -10.70
CA LEU A 509 -2.69 8.34 -11.86
C LEU A 509 -3.14 6.93 -11.49
N ASN A 510 -4.26 6.53 -12.07
CA ASN A 510 -4.66 5.13 -12.11
C ASN A 510 -3.77 4.37 -13.09
N THR A 511 -3.41 3.13 -12.79
CA THR A 511 -2.70 2.24 -13.71
C THR A 511 -3.65 1.28 -14.42
N TYR A 512 -3.25 0.88 -15.63
CA TYR A 512 -3.96 -0.05 -16.51
C TYR A 512 -3.00 -1.15 -16.97
N THR A 513 -3.56 -2.23 -17.49
CA THR A 513 -2.76 -3.33 -18.03
C THR A 513 -2.77 -3.27 -19.56
N ALA A 514 -1.80 -3.92 -20.19
CA ALA A 514 -1.73 -3.97 -21.65
C ALA A 514 -2.94 -4.72 -22.29
N TYR A 515 -3.70 -5.47 -21.51
CA TYR A 515 -4.84 -6.29 -21.96
C TYR A 515 -6.21 -5.75 -21.52
N ASP A 516 -6.25 -4.82 -20.57
CA ASP A 516 -7.45 -4.08 -20.15
C ASP A 516 -7.09 -2.63 -19.85
N ASP A 517 -7.47 -1.75 -20.76
CA ASP A 517 -7.31 -0.30 -20.70
C ASP A 517 -8.60 0.44 -20.29
N THR A 518 -9.60 -0.32 -19.80
CA THR A 518 -10.92 0.19 -19.41
C THR A 518 -11.18 0.07 -17.91
N THR A 519 -10.61 -0.96 -17.26
CA THR A 519 -10.70 -1.16 -15.82
C THR A 519 -9.39 -0.73 -15.16
N PRO A 520 -9.39 0.33 -14.33
CA PRO A 520 -8.24 0.66 -13.52
C PRO A 520 -7.88 -0.53 -12.62
N THR A 521 -6.59 -0.88 -12.54
CA THR A 521 -6.10 -2.00 -11.71
C THR A 521 -6.55 -1.87 -10.26
N GLN A 522 -6.74 -0.64 -9.76
CA GLN A 522 -7.28 -0.32 -8.43
C GLN A 522 -8.62 -1.00 -8.11
N PHE A 523 -9.41 -1.33 -9.13
CA PHE A 523 -10.70 -2.00 -8.98
C PHE A 523 -10.66 -3.49 -9.37
N THR A 524 -9.48 -3.99 -9.74
CA THR A 524 -9.28 -5.39 -10.11
C THR A 524 -8.80 -6.20 -8.91
N TYR A 525 -9.59 -7.22 -8.55
CA TYR A 525 -9.22 -8.19 -7.53
C TYR A 525 -8.32 -9.29 -8.10
N GLU A 526 -7.16 -9.50 -7.48
CA GLU A 526 -6.15 -10.48 -7.91
C GLU A 526 -5.79 -11.40 -6.74
N ALA A 527 -6.47 -12.55 -6.67
CA ALA A 527 -6.15 -13.57 -5.68
C ALA A 527 -4.70 -14.05 -5.85
N ALA A 528 -4.00 -14.23 -4.71
CA ALA A 528 -2.70 -14.88 -4.71
C ALA A 528 -2.83 -16.34 -5.18
N ASN A 529 -1.76 -16.87 -5.79
CA ASN A 529 -1.73 -18.28 -6.19
C ASN A 529 -1.78 -19.22 -4.99
N CYS A 530 -1.24 -18.78 -3.85
CA CYS A 530 -1.27 -19.51 -2.60
C CYS A 530 -1.56 -18.56 -1.43
N HIS A 531 -2.53 -18.92 -0.60
CA HIS A 531 -2.78 -18.30 0.69
C HIS A 531 -2.30 -19.24 1.80
N ILE A 532 -1.52 -18.71 2.74
CA ILE A 532 -1.00 -19.44 3.92
C ILE A 532 -1.23 -18.62 5.20
N PHE A 533 -1.22 -19.28 6.36
CA PHE A 533 -1.29 -18.58 7.65
C PHE A 533 0.05 -18.55 8.36
N TYR A 534 0.25 -17.51 9.17
CA TYR A 534 1.32 -17.47 10.15
C TYR A 534 1.17 -18.62 11.16
N THR A 535 2.30 -19.21 11.54
CA THR A 535 2.42 -20.17 12.64
C THR A 535 3.23 -19.55 13.77
N ALA A 536 3.32 -20.23 14.92
CA ALA A 536 4.07 -19.72 16.05
C ALA A 536 5.57 -19.49 15.73
N GLU A 537 6.17 -20.32 14.88
CA GLU A 537 7.58 -20.19 14.49
C GLU A 537 7.82 -18.97 13.57
N THR A 538 6.89 -18.74 12.62
CA THR A 538 6.98 -17.63 11.66
C THR A 538 7.00 -16.25 12.30
N LEU A 539 6.49 -16.13 13.53
CA LEU A 539 6.44 -14.86 14.25
C LEU A 539 7.82 -14.29 14.64
N TYR A 540 8.83 -15.15 14.77
CA TYR A 540 10.15 -14.75 15.26
C TYR A 540 11.30 -15.21 14.37
N LYS A 541 10.99 -15.97 13.32
CA LYS A 541 11.97 -16.50 12.38
C LYS A 541 11.43 -16.34 10.97
N PRO A 542 11.62 -15.16 10.34
CA PRO A 542 11.11 -14.85 9.00
C PRO A 542 11.46 -15.92 7.96
N SER A 543 12.63 -16.57 8.09
CA SER A 543 13.04 -17.65 7.18
C SER A 543 12.12 -18.87 7.19
N THR A 544 11.35 -19.08 8.26
CA THR A 544 10.32 -20.13 8.29
C THR A 544 9.08 -19.76 7.49
N THR A 545 8.74 -18.46 7.39
CA THR A 545 7.71 -17.98 6.46
C THR A 545 8.14 -18.24 5.01
N TRP A 546 9.41 -18.00 4.70
CA TRP A 546 10.00 -18.30 3.39
C TRP A 546 9.95 -19.81 3.09
N ALA A 547 10.30 -20.66 4.07
CA ALA A 547 10.22 -22.10 3.92
C ALA A 547 8.78 -22.58 3.69
N LEU A 548 7.80 -22.01 4.39
CA LEU A 548 6.38 -22.30 4.16
C LEU A 548 5.93 -21.88 2.76
N ALA A 549 6.33 -20.68 2.29
CA ALA A 549 6.00 -20.20 0.95
C ALA A 549 6.61 -21.09 -0.15
N ALA A 550 7.89 -21.45 -0.01
CA ALA A 550 8.60 -22.35 -0.92
C ALA A 550 7.95 -23.74 -0.95
N ASN A 551 7.70 -24.35 0.21
CA ASN A 551 7.12 -25.69 0.29
C ASN A 551 5.66 -25.72 -0.20
N SER A 552 4.91 -24.63 -0.07
CA SER A 552 3.53 -24.54 -0.58
C SER A 552 3.46 -24.32 -2.09
N THR A 553 4.55 -23.85 -2.70
CA THR A 553 4.58 -23.54 -4.14
C THR A 553 5.35 -24.58 -4.96
N TRP A 554 6.50 -25.04 -4.46
CA TRP A 554 7.39 -25.98 -5.15
C TRP A 554 7.48 -27.34 -4.45
N GLY A 555 6.94 -27.44 -3.23
CA GLY A 555 6.97 -28.65 -2.42
C GLY A 555 5.61 -29.35 -2.35
N SER A 556 5.30 -29.87 -1.17
CA SER A 556 4.08 -30.68 -0.93
C SER A 556 3.10 -30.06 0.05
N ALA A 557 3.43 -28.89 0.64
CA ALA A 557 2.52 -28.22 1.56
C ALA A 557 1.30 -27.69 0.81
N GLN A 558 0.15 -27.69 1.49
CA GLN A 558 -1.11 -27.20 0.92
C GLN A 558 -1.36 -25.75 1.32
N CYS A 559 -1.80 -24.96 0.36
CA CYS A 559 -2.35 -23.63 0.61
C CYS A 559 -3.75 -23.76 1.25
N VAL A 560 -4.13 -22.82 2.11
CA VAL A 560 -5.49 -22.72 2.68
C VAL A 560 -6.51 -22.12 1.70
N GLY A 561 -6.02 -21.67 0.56
CA GLY A 561 -6.75 -21.20 -0.59
C GLY A 561 -5.78 -20.59 -1.61
N GLY A 562 -6.31 -20.00 -2.66
CA GLY A 562 -5.51 -19.46 -3.77
C GLY A 562 -5.93 -20.07 -5.10
N ILE A 563 -5.60 -19.37 -6.18
CA ILE A 563 -5.85 -19.87 -7.53
C ILE A 563 -4.62 -20.68 -7.96
N GLN A 564 -4.73 -22.00 -7.82
CA GLN A 564 -3.81 -22.92 -8.49
C GLN A 564 -3.97 -22.68 -9.99
N ALA A 565 -2.91 -22.24 -10.66
CA ALA A 565 -2.94 -22.04 -12.10
C ALA A 565 -3.24 -23.38 -12.79
N ASN A 566 -4.51 -23.60 -13.14
CA ASN A 566 -4.85 -24.36 -14.32
C ASN A 566 -4.72 -23.36 -15.48
N THR A 567 -4.04 -23.74 -16.55
CA THR A 567 -3.50 -22.89 -17.62
C THR A 567 -4.53 -22.19 -18.52
N ASP A 568 -5.71 -21.83 -18.01
CA ASP A 568 -6.68 -21.02 -18.72
C ASP A 568 -7.23 -19.97 -17.76
N LEU A 569 -7.07 -18.69 -18.11
CA LEU A 569 -7.68 -17.55 -17.44
C LEU A 569 -9.21 -17.71 -17.50
N GLY A 570 -9.76 -18.36 -16.47
CA GLY A 570 -11.19 -18.54 -16.27
C GLY A 570 -11.65 -17.64 -15.14
N GLU A 571 -12.50 -16.69 -15.51
CA GLU A 571 -13.38 -15.89 -14.67
C GLU A 571 -13.79 -16.63 -13.38
N TYR A 572 -13.50 -16.04 -12.22
CA TYR A 572 -13.98 -16.56 -10.94
C TYR A 572 -15.45 -16.16 -10.77
N ASP A 573 -16.36 -17.10 -11.00
CA ASP A 573 -17.79 -16.95 -10.73
C ASP A 573 -18.04 -17.19 -9.22
N GLU A 574 -18.57 -16.20 -8.50
CA GLU A 574 -18.83 -16.24 -7.05
C GLU A 574 -19.81 -17.35 -6.61
N ASN A 575 -20.42 -18.08 -7.55
CA ASN A 575 -21.54 -18.99 -7.28
C ASN A 575 -21.21 -20.48 -7.17
N ASN A 576 -19.94 -20.90 -7.25
CA ASN A 576 -19.60 -22.33 -7.26
C ASN A 576 -19.18 -22.88 -5.88
N GLU A 577 -20.08 -22.84 -4.90
CA GLU A 577 -20.04 -23.78 -3.78
C GLU A 577 -20.40 -25.18 -4.31
N THR A 578 -19.42 -25.97 -4.74
CA THR A 578 -19.64 -27.39 -5.00
C THR A 578 -19.92 -28.12 -3.69
N THR A 579 -21.20 -28.37 -3.49
CA THR A 579 -21.82 -29.36 -2.61
C THR A 579 -21.13 -30.72 -2.71
N THR A 580 -20.51 -31.18 -1.62
CA THR A 580 -20.45 -32.61 -1.31
C THR A 580 -21.33 -32.91 -0.12
N SER A 581 -22.45 -33.55 -0.41
CA SER A 581 -23.46 -34.02 0.52
C SER A 581 -22.90 -35.07 1.50
N THR A 582 -23.06 -34.81 2.80
CA THR A 582 -23.46 -35.83 3.78
C THR A 582 -24.60 -35.27 4.63
N SER A 583 -25.56 -36.14 4.87
CA SER A 583 -26.96 -35.85 5.12
C SER A 583 -27.31 -35.56 6.59
N SER A 584 -28.40 -34.80 6.71
CA SER A 584 -29.51 -34.92 7.68
C SER A 584 -29.26 -34.57 9.15
N GLY A 585 -29.87 -33.45 9.58
CA GLY A 585 -30.45 -33.35 10.92
C GLY A 585 -30.22 -32.06 11.68
N LEU A 586 -30.52 -30.87 11.14
CA LEU A 586 -30.61 -29.65 11.97
C LEU A 586 -31.47 -28.50 11.39
N SER A 587 -32.00 -28.61 10.17
CA SER A 587 -32.74 -27.54 9.50
C SER A 587 -34.22 -27.38 9.91
N THR A 588 -34.74 -28.16 10.85
CA THR A 588 -36.14 -28.03 11.33
C THR A 588 -36.29 -27.16 12.59
N ALA A 589 -35.21 -26.62 13.16
CA ALA A 589 -35.28 -25.84 14.41
C ALA A 589 -35.19 -24.31 14.22
N LEU A 590 -34.79 -23.81 13.04
CA LEU A 590 -34.55 -22.36 12.84
C LEU A 590 -35.71 -21.63 12.15
N GLY A 591 -36.63 -22.36 11.50
CA GLY A 591 -37.81 -21.81 10.83
C GLY A 591 -38.99 -21.45 11.77
N LEU A 592 -38.89 -21.76 13.07
CA LEU A 592 -39.97 -21.53 14.04
C LEU A 592 -39.72 -20.36 15.00
N LEU A 593 -38.53 -19.71 14.97
CA LEU A 593 -38.20 -18.58 15.86
C LEU A 593 -38.37 -17.19 15.23
N LEU A 594 -38.65 -17.08 13.93
CA LEU A 594 -38.80 -15.79 13.24
C LEU A 594 -40.27 -15.35 13.00
N ALA A 595 -41.25 -16.05 13.58
CA ALA A 595 -42.68 -15.76 13.42
C ALA A 595 -43.39 -15.22 14.68
N LEU A 596 -42.66 -14.80 15.72
CA LEU A 596 -43.27 -14.32 16.98
C LEU A 596 -42.78 -12.93 17.47
N GLY A 597 -42.13 -12.14 16.61
CA GLY A 597 -41.65 -10.79 16.98
C GLY A 597 -42.51 -9.61 16.51
N SER A 598 -43.47 -9.83 15.62
CA SER A 598 -44.30 -8.77 15.03
C SER A 598 -45.72 -8.79 15.61
N GLY A 599 -45.85 -8.24 16.82
CA GLY A 599 -47.16 -7.96 17.39
C GLY A 599 -47.08 -7.68 18.88
N LEU A 600 -46.91 -6.42 19.26
CA LEU A 600 -47.66 -5.73 20.31
C LEU A 600 -47.17 -4.27 20.36
N SER A 601 -48.16 -3.39 20.31
CA SER A 601 -48.20 -1.92 20.40
C SER A 601 -47.14 -1.22 21.24
#